data_AF-A0A0F9IYI7-F1
#
_entry.id   AF-A0A0F9IYI7-F1
#
_cell.length_a   1.000
_cell.length_b   1.000
_cell.length_c   1.000
_cell.angle_alpha   90.00
_cell.angle_beta   90.00
_cell.angle_gamma   90.00
#
_symmetry.space_group_name_H-M   'P 1'
#
loop_
_entity.id
_entity.type
_entity.pdbx_description
1 polymer ?
#
loop_
_entity_poly.entity_id
_entity_poly.type
_entity_poly.pdbx_seq_one_letter_code
_entity_poly.pdbx_strand_id
1 'polypeptide(L)'
;MIRYAQPTAQLKKDEMKKVIQDFLTQMKTVMQDSAKSAVDKTRELEGLVTQLNVQVDKKIDEVSGQQIVTVQPADDSEKKDKLEGGVGDDVPYEKMNKKQLEMGQKVEMEHTDNPEIAKEIAGDHLAEQLEGGKDKGKQDYYTKLEKFVDPHDDEVDDKPAFWRRNLDYRVPR
;
A
#
# COMPACT_ATOMS: atom_id res chain seq x y z
N MET A 1 -69.81 -46.82 1.18
CA MET A 1 -69.47 -45.39 1.00
C MET A 1 -68.32 -45.05 1.93
N ILE A 2 -67.13 -44.81 1.41
CA ILE A 2 -65.97 -44.38 2.22
C ILE A 2 -66.01 -42.85 2.26
N ARG A 3 -66.19 -42.26 3.46
CA ARG A 3 -66.11 -40.81 3.66
C ARG A 3 -64.64 -40.42 3.85
N TYR A 4 -64.09 -39.64 2.92
CA TYR A 4 -62.78 -39.04 3.09
C TYR A 4 -62.88 -37.90 4.13
N ALA A 5 -62.26 -38.08 5.29
CA ALA A 5 -62.14 -37.03 6.29
C ALA A 5 -61.17 -35.96 5.80
N GLN A 6 -61.62 -34.71 5.73
CA GLN A 6 -60.78 -33.57 5.37
C GLN A 6 -59.81 -33.27 6.52
N PRO A 7 -58.50 -33.06 6.26
CA PRO A 7 -57.53 -32.75 7.30
C PRO A 7 -57.84 -31.41 7.96
N THR A 8 -57.73 -31.38 9.30
CA THR A 8 -58.03 -30.19 10.12
C THR A 8 -56.98 -29.10 9.91
N ALA A 9 -57.34 -27.84 10.19
CA ALA A 9 -56.45 -26.69 10.00
C ALA A 9 -55.12 -26.79 10.77
N GLN A 10 -55.10 -27.54 11.88
CA GLN A 10 -53.90 -27.78 12.68
C GLN A 10 -52.89 -28.68 11.95
N LEU A 11 -53.34 -29.75 11.31
CA LEU A 11 -52.50 -30.62 10.47
C LEU A 11 -51.81 -29.83 9.35
N LYS A 12 -52.56 -28.94 8.67
CA LYS A 12 -52.00 -28.07 7.62
C LYS A 12 -50.93 -27.11 8.13
N LYS A 13 -51.07 -26.63 9.37
CA LYS A 13 -50.10 -25.72 10.00
C LYS A 13 -48.81 -26.44 10.38
N ASP A 14 -48.91 -27.67 10.86
CA ASP A 14 -47.75 -28.47 11.24
C ASP A 14 -47.00 -29.02 10.01
N GLU A 15 -47.71 -29.36 8.93
CA GLU A 15 -47.11 -29.64 7.62
C GLU A 15 -46.33 -28.43 7.08
N MET A 16 -46.90 -27.23 7.16
CA MET A 16 -46.25 -26.01 6.70
C MET A 16 -45.00 -25.67 7.52
N LYS A 17 -45.05 -25.86 8.85
CA LYS A 17 -43.86 -25.71 9.70
C LYS A 17 -42.76 -26.68 9.29
N LYS A 18 -43.11 -27.93 8.98
CA LYS A 18 -42.15 -28.93 8.53
C LYS A 18 -41.47 -28.51 7.23
N VAL A 19 -42.25 -28.04 6.24
CA VAL A 19 -41.70 -27.53 4.96
C VAL A 19 -40.74 -26.37 5.18
N ILE A 20 -41.09 -25.43 6.07
CA ILE A 20 -40.21 -24.29 6.40
C ILE A 20 -38.92 -24.77 7.08
N GLN A 21 -39.01 -25.71 8.02
CA GLN A 21 -37.83 -26.26 8.71
C GLN A 21 -36.91 -27.03 7.75
N ASP A 22 -37.48 -27.81 6.85
CA ASP A 22 -36.72 -28.55 5.83
C ASP A 22 -36.00 -27.57 4.90
N PHE A 23 -36.67 -26.49 4.48
CA PHE A 23 -36.06 -25.44 3.66
C PHE A 23 -34.92 -24.72 4.38
N LEU A 24 -35.12 -24.32 5.64
CA LEU A 24 -34.07 -23.67 6.44
C LEU A 24 -32.86 -24.60 6.66
N THR A 25 -33.10 -25.89 6.83
CA THR A 25 -32.04 -26.90 6.96
C THR A 25 -31.24 -27.01 5.67
N GLN A 26 -31.91 -27.10 4.53
CA GLN A 26 -31.25 -27.12 3.21
C GLN A 26 -30.43 -25.86 2.97
N MET A 27 -30.98 -24.68 3.26
CA MET A 27 -30.24 -23.42 3.14
C MET A 27 -29.00 -23.39 4.02
N LYS A 28 -29.10 -23.87 5.27
CA LYS A 28 -27.96 -23.93 6.19
C LYS A 28 -26.85 -24.82 5.63
N THR A 29 -27.19 -25.99 5.11
CA THR A 29 -26.22 -26.90 4.48
C THR A 29 -25.51 -26.24 3.31
N VAL A 30 -26.25 -25.62 2.38
CA VAL A 30 -25.67 -24.93 1.22
C VAL A 30 -24.72 -23.79 1.65
N MET A 31 -25.12 -23.00 2.66
CA MET A 31 -24.26 -21.93 3.18
C MET A 31 -22.99 -22.47 3.85
N GLN A 32 -23.08 -23.57 4.59
CA GLN A 32 -21.93 -24.21 5.23
C GLN A 32 -20.95 -24.77 4.19
N ASP A 33 -21.46 -25.42 3.14
CA ASP A 33 -20.64 -25.97 2.06
C ASP A 33 -19.96 -24.84 1.26
N SER A 34 -20.68 -23.75 0.99
CA SER A 34 -20.12 -22.56 0.35
C SER A 34 -19.03 -21.92 1.21
N ALA A 35 -19.24 -21.80 2.52
CA ALA A 35 -18.24 -21.25 3.44
C ALA A 35 -16.99 -22.14 3.48
N LYS A 36 -17.15 -23.46 3.54
CA LYS A 36 -16.04 -24.41 3.49
C LYS A 36 -15.26 -24.29 2.18
N SER A 37 -15.96 -24.24 1.05
CA SER A 37 -15.33 -24.06 -0.26
C SER A 37 -14.55 -22.75 -0.37
N ALA A 38 -15.07 -21.66 0.19
CA ALA A 38 -14.35 -20.38 0.24
C ALA A 38 -13.05 -20.48 1.07
N VAL A 39 -13.11 -21.15 2.23
CA VAL A 39 -11.93 -21.40 3.08
C VAL A 39 -10.91 -22.28 2.37
N ASP A 40 -11.35 -23.34 1.68
CA ASP A 40 -10.46 -24.22 0.92
C ASP A 40 -9.75 -23.46 -0.21
N LYS A 41 -10.48 -22.57 -0.93
CA LYS A 41 -9.87 -21.69 -1.95
C LYS A 41 -8.86 -20.72 -1.35
N THR A 42 -9.13 -20.15 -0.17
CA THR A 42 -8.14 -19.27 0.49
C THR A 42 -6.87 -20.02 0.84
N ARG A 43 -6.98 -21.27 1.31
CA ARG A 43 -5.83 -22.12 1.62
C ARG A 43 -5.03 -22.51 0.37
N GLU A 44 -5.71 -22.76 -0.75
CA GLU A 44 -5.06 -23.01 -2.04
C GLU A 44 -4.26 -21.79 -2.50
N LEU A 45 -4.84 -20.58 -2.40
CA LEU A 45 -4.15 -19.33 -2.73
C LEU A 45 -2.91 -19.11 -1.85
N GLU A 46 -3.01 -19.35 -0.54
CA GLU A 46 -1.85 -19.29 0.37
C GLU A 46 -0.74 -20.27 -0.04
N GLY A 47 -1.11 -21.47 -0.47
CA GLY A 47 -0.19 -22.46 -1.02
C GLY A 47 0.52 -21.97 -2.29
N LEU A 48 -0.23 -21.37 -3.22
CA LEU A 48 0.32 -20.80 -4.45
C LEU A 48 1.25 -19.61 -4.17
N VAL A 49 0.90 -18.73 -3.24
CA VAL A 49 1.77 -17.61 -2.82
C VAL A 49 3.08 -18.14 -2.23
N THR A 50 3.01 -19.18 -1.40
CA THR A 50 4.21 -19.82 -0.83
C THR A 50 5.09 -20.41 -1.94
N GLN A 51 4.50 -21.09 -2.92
CA GLN A 51 5.24 -21.63 -4.06
C GLN A 51 5.86 -20.53 -4.93
N LEU A 52 5.15 -19.43 -5.16
CA LEU A 52 5.67 -18.28 -5.89
C LEU A 52 6.86 -17.67 -5.17
N ASN A 53 6.79 -17.50 -3.85
CA ASN A 53 7.93 -16.98 -3.06
C ASN A 53 9.17 -17.87 -3.21
N VAL A 54 9.01 -19.20 -3.10
CA VAL A 54 10.12 -20.14 -3.31
C VAL A 54 10.69 -20.06 -4.74
N GLN A 55 9.83 -19.84 -5.74
CA GLN A 55 10.28 -19.66 -7.13
C GLN A 55 11.00 -18.32 -7.33
N VAL A 56 10.55 -17.26 -6.67
CA VAL A 56 11.22 -15.96 -6.67
C VAL A 56 12.60 -16.07 -6.04
N ASP A 57 12.72 -16.73 -4.89
CA ASP A 57 14.01 -16.95 -4.22
C ASP A 57 14.98 -17.73 -5.12
N LYS A 58 14.50 -18.82 -5.75
CA LYS A 58 15.32 -19.58 -6.72
C LYS A 58 15.72 -18.76 -7.94
N LYS A 59 14.82 -17.91 -8.45
CA LYS A 59 15.16 -17.00 -9.56
C LYS A 59 16.12 -15.91 -9.14
N ILE A 60 16.04 -15.41 -7.91
CA ILE A 60 17.03 -14.48 -7.35
C ILE A 60 18.40 -15.16 -7.30
N ASP A 61 18.47 -16.41 -6.84
CA ASP A 61 19.71 -17.19 -6.81
C ASP A 61 20.25 -17.45 -8.24
N GLU A 62 19.39 -17.79 -9.21
CA GLU A 62 19.78 -17.99 -10.61
C GLU A 62 20.26 -16.69 -11.28
N VAL A 63 19.59 -15.57 -11.00
CA VAL A 63 20.03 -14.22 -11.42
C VAL A 63 21.34 -13.83 -10.73
N SER A 64 21.55 -14.27 -9.49
CA SER A 64 22.83 -14.07 -8.79
C SER A 64 23.98 -14.91 -9.38
N GLY A 65 23.66 -16.03 -10.03
CA GLY A 65 24.62 -16.93 -10.69
C GLY A 65 25.04 -16.48 -12.10
N GLN A 66 24.22 -15.68 -12.78
CA GLN A 66 24.63 -14.92 -13.96
C GLN A 66 25.33 -13.64 -13.52
N GLN A 67 26.59 -13.77 -13.10
CA GLN A 67 27.54 -12.70 -12.85
C GLN A 67 26.85 -11.34 -12.70
N ILE A 68 26.14 -11.18 -11.59
CA ILE A 68 26.15 -9.88 -10.93
C ILE A 68 27.64 -9.67 -10.76
N VAL A 69 28.23 -8.88 -11.67
CA VAL A 69 29.39 -8.07 -11.35
C VAL A 69 29.08 -7.61 -9.96
N THR A 70 29.81 -8.14 -8.98
CA THR A 70 29.69 -7.73 -7.60
C THR A 70 29.96 -6.24 -7.61
N VAL A 71 28.90 -5.46 -7.82
CA VAL A 71 28.74 -4.22 -7.14
C VAL A 71 28.64 -4.72 -5.71
N GLN A 72 29.82 -4.75 -5.08
CA GLN A 72 30.00 -4.47 -3.67
C GLN A 72 28.87 -3.52 -3.23
N PRO A 73 28.34 -3.60 -1.99
CA PRO A 73 27.42 -2.56 -1.49
C PRO A 73 28.02 -1.25 -1.93
N ALA A 74 27.37 -0.60 -2.92
CA ALA A 74 28.04 0.43 -3.69
C ALA A 74 28.44 1.41 -2.63
N ASP A 75 29.75 1.62 -2.52
CA ASP A 75 30.35 2.66 -1.74
C ASP A 75 29.49 3.90 -2.05
N ASP A 76 28.59 4.26 -1.13
CA ASP A 76 27.79 5.49 -1.17
C ASP A 76 28.72 6.69 -0.88
N SER A 77 29.98 6.58 -1.28
CA SER A 77 31.03 7.55 -1.06
C SER A 77 31.23 8.48 -2.25
N GLU A 78 30.69 8.20 -3.44
CA GLU A 78 30.74 9.15 -4.56
C GLU A 78 29.57 9.01 -5.56
N LYS A 79 28.31 9.08 -5.11
CA LYS A 79 27.28 9.63 -6.01
C LYS A 79 27.46 11.14 -5.97
N LYS A 80 28.12 11.69 -7.00
CA LYS A 80 27.97 13.11 -7.29
C LYS A 80 26.48 13.41 -7.41
N ASP A 81 25.96 14.16 -6.46
CA ASP A 81 24.63 14.74 -6.55
C ASP A 81 24.47 15.41 -7.91
N LYS A 82 23.30 15.21 -8.52
CA LYS A 82 23.00 15.83 -9.80
C LYS A 82 22.63 17.30 -9.62
N LEU A 83 22.23 17.67 -8.41
CA LEU A 83 21.90 18.99 -7.93
C LEU A 83 22.86 19.33 -6.79
N GLU A 84 23.83 20.22 -7.05
CA GLU A 84 24.75 20.68 -6.02
C GLU A 84 24.07 21.74 -5.12
N GLY A 85 24.24 21.64 -3.79
CA GLY A 85 23.93 22.70 -2.83
C GLY A 85 22.89 22.38 -1.76
N GLY A 86 22.53 21.11 -1.55
CA GLY A 86 21.58 20.66 -0.52
C GLY A 86 22.26 20.30 0.82
N VAL A 87 21.49 20.31 1.91
CA VAL A 87 21.92 19.75 3.21
C VAL A 87 22.03 18.22 3.14
N GLY A 88 21.33 17.61 2.18
CA GLY A 88 21.35 16.19 1.87
C GLY A 88 22.61 15.67 1.19
N ASP A 89 23.40 16.55 0.60
CA ASP A 89 24.56 16.18 -0.22
C ASP A 89 25.60 15.37 0.58
N ASP A 90 25.81 15.76 1.85
CA ASP A 90 26.76 15.11 2.76
C ASP A 90 26.12 14.01 3.62
N VAL A 91 24.82 13.74 3.46
CA VAL A 91 24.07 12.84 4.34
C VAL A 91 23.81 11.50 3.64
N PRO A 92 24.41 10.40 4.12
CA PRO A 92 24.16 9.08 3.56
C PRO A 92 22.70 8.67 3.75
N TYR A 93 22.07 8.13 2.71
CA TYR A 93 20.67 7.69 2.72
C TYR A 93 20.39 6.61 3.77
N GLU A 94 21.43 5.91 4.26
CA GLU A 94 21.38 4.93 5.35
C GLU A 94 20.93 5.59 6.67
N LYS A 95 21.24 6.87 6.86
CA LYS A 95 20.78 7.67 8.00
C LYS A 95 19.35 8.17 7.84
N MET A 96 18.76 8.03 6.66
CA MET A 96 17.41 8.48 6.36
C MET A 96 16.37 7.35 6.46
N ASN A 97 15.14 7.72 6.77
CA ASN A 97 14.03 6.79 6.90
C ASN A 97 13.61 6.29 5.53
N LYS A 98 13.90 5.02 5.25
CA LYS A 98 13.63 4.39 3.97
C LYS A 98 12.18 4.56 3.50
N LYS A 99 11.20 4.47 4.42
CA LYS A 99 9.78 4.64 4.07
C LYS A 99 9.46 6.07 3.66
N GLN A 100 10.05 7.06 4.33
CA GLN A 100 9.88 8.47 3.96
C GLN A 100 10.58 8.79 2.65
N LEU A 101 11.76 8.19 2.40
CA LEU A 101 12.51 8.41 1.16
C LEU A 101 11.76 7.84 -0.04
N GLU A 102 11.17 6.65 0.08
CA GLU A 102 10.33 6.05 -0.96
C GLU A 102 9.03 6.85 -1.19
N MET A 103 8.43 7.36 -0.12
CA MET A 103 7.24 8.22 -0.20
C MET A 103 7.58 9.56 -0.87
N GLY A 104 8.68 10.19 -0.45
CA GLY A 104 9.17 11.43 -1.02
C GLY A 104 9.54 11.29 -2.48
N GLN A 105 10.24 10.22 -2.86
CA GLN A 105 10.55 9.97 -4.27
C GLN A 105 9.27 9.93 -5.13
N LYS A 106 8.17 9.36 -4.65
CA LYS A 106 6.90 9.35 -5.39
C LYS A 106 6.29 10.75 -5.51
N VAL A 107 6.35 11.55 -4.44
CA VAL A 107 5.85 12.92 -4.42
C VAL A 107 6.67 13.80 -5.35
N GLU A 108 8.00 13.73 -5.28
CA GLU A 108 8.89 14.54 -6.13
C GLU A 108 8.84 14.12 -7.60
N MET A 109 8.44 12.89 -7.91
CA MET A 109 8.15 12.47 -9.29
C MET A 109 6.96 13.22 -9.93
N GLU A 110 6.14 13.95 -9.14
CA GLU A 110 5.15 14.90 -9.68
C GLU A 110 5.81 16.20 -10.19
N HIS A 111 7.06 16.44 -9.81
CA HIS A 111 7.83 17.65 -10.12
C HIS A 111 9.03 17.39 -11.04
N THR A 112 9.43 16.13 -11.22
CA THR A 112 10.49 15.73 -12.14
C THR A 112 10.23 14.35 -12.75
N ASP A 113 10.61 14.18 -14.02
CA ASP A 113 10.50 12.88 -14.70
C ASP A 113 11.69 11.95 -14.38
N ASN A 114 12.70 12.45 -13.66
CA ASN A 114 13.92 11.68 -13.37
C ASN A 114 13.86 11.08 -11.96
N PRO A 115 13.76 9.75 -11.82
CA PRO A 115 13.63 9.10 -10.51
C PRO A 115 14.86 9.27 -9.62
N GLU A 116 16.04 9.52 -10.18
CA GLU A 116 17.24 9.78 -9.38
C GLU A 116 17.21 11.18 -8.78
N ILE A 117 16.76 12.18 -9.55
CA ILE A 117 16.60 13.56 -9.07
C ILE A 117 15.48 13.63 -8.01
N ALA A 118 14.36 12.94 -8.25
CA ALA A 118 13.27 12.85 -7.27
C ALA A 118 13.74 12.26 -5.93
N LYS A 119 14.61 11.24 -5.98
CA LYS A 119 15.17 10.62 -4.78
C LYS A 119 16.13 11.57 -4.06
N GLU A 120 16.93 12.32 -4.80
CA GLU A 120 17.90 13.29 -4.28
C GLU A 120 17.20 14.44 -3.55
N ILE A 121 16.21 15.07 -4.20
CA ILE A 121 15.34 16.10 -3.57
C ILE A 121 14.66 15.51 -2.33
N ALA A 122 14.17 14.27 -2.42
CA ALA A 122 13.56 13.62 -1.29
C ALA A 122 14.52 13.37 -0.12
N GLY A 123 15.78 13.10 -0.43
CA GLY A 123 16.86 12.96 0.53
C GLY A 123 17.18 14.27 1.23
N ASP A 124 17.24 15.37 0.48
CA ASP A 124 17.54 16.71 1.01
C ASP A 124 16.52 17.15 2.06
N HIS A 125 15.22 17.02 1.77
CA HIS A 125 14.15 17.30 2.74
C HIS A 125 14.26 16.46 4.03
N LEU A 126 14.74 15.22 3.94
CA LEU A 126 14.95 14.36 5.10
C LEU A 126 16.24 14.69 5.85
N ALA A 127 17.27 15.14 5.15
CA ALA A 127 18.52 15.59 5.73
C ALA A 127 18.33 16.85 6.57
N GLU A 128 17.54 17.82 6.11
CA GLU A 128 17.15 19.00 6.90
C GLU A 128 16.49 18.60 8.23
N GLN A 129 15.70 17.52 8.24
CA GLN A 129 15.12 16.99 9.48
C GLN A 129 16.16 16.39 10.43
N LEU A 130 17.24 15.79 9.90
CA LEU A 130 18.36 15.29 10.71
C LEU A 130 19.19 16.44 11.28
N GLU A 131 19.44 17.49 10.50
CA GLU A 131 20.13 18.70 10.96
C GLU A 131 19.36 19.36 12.12
N GLY A 132 18.02 19.37 12.04
CA GLY A 132 17.14 19.77 13.14
C GLY A 132 17.15 18.85 14.37
N GLY A 133 18.04 17.85 14.42
CA GLY A 133 18.26 16.95 15.55
C GLY A 133 17.25 15.81 15.66
N LYS A 134 16.51 15.49 14.59
CA LYS A 134 15.61 14.33 14.62
C LYS A 134 16.37 13.05 14.28
N ASP A 135 16.03 11.97 14.97
CA ASP A 135 16.47 10.62 14.61
C ASP A 135 15.75 10.13 13.35
N LYS A 136 16.38 9.23 12.59
CA LYS A 136 15.78 8.48 11.45
C LYS A 136 14.36 7.96 11.74
N GLY A 137 14.13 7.44 12.95
CA GLY A 137 12.82 6.89 13.35
C GLY A 137 11.72 7.95 13.55
N LYS A 138 12.09 9.23 13.64
CA LYS A 138 11.19 10.37 13.88
C LYS A 138 11.01 11.26 12.64
N GLN A 139 11.67 10.93 11.53
CA GLN A 139 11.46 11.61 10.26
C GLN A 139 10.05 11.31 9.75
N ASP A 140 9.31 12.38 9.45
CA ASP A 140 7.88 12.34 9.16
C ASP A 140 7.45 13.41 8.15
N TYR A 141 8.40 13.96 7.39
CA TYR A 141 8.16 15.05 6.43
C TYR A 141 7.02 14.73 5.45
N TYR A 142 7.13 13.63 4.71
CA TYR A 142 6.16 13.29 3.67
C TYR A 142 4.85 12.76 4.22
N THR A 143 4.89 12.09 5.38
CA THR A 143 3.65 11.70 6.08
C THR A 143 2.88 12.91 6.61
N LYS A 144 3.55 14.02 6.93
CA LYS A 144 2.85 15.27 7.25
C LYS A 144 2.20 15.88 6.02
N LEU A 145 2.90 15.90 4.88
CA LEU A 145 2.34 16.40 3.63
C LEU A 145 1.07 15.65 3.23
N GLU A 146 1.07 14.31 3.33
CA GLU A 146 -0.11 13.48 3.06
C GLU A 146 -1.30 13.84 3.98
N LYS A 147 -1.04 14.18 5.24
CA LYS A 147 -2.10 14.54 6.22
C LYS A 147 -2.70 15.92 6.03
N PHE A 148 -2.06 16.83 5.29
CA PHE A 148 -2.58 18.16 4.98
C PHE A 148 -3.38 18.22 3.67
N VAL A 149 -3.53 17.09 2.97
CA VAL A 149 -4.52 16.94 1.89
C VAL A 149 -5.89 16.76 2.56
N ASP A 150 -6.53 17.87 2.88
CA ASP A 150 -7.86 17.95 3.51
C ASP A 150 -8.91 17.28 2.59
N PRO A 151 -9.72 16.32 3.06
CA PRO A 151 -10.77 15.68 2.25
C PRO A 151 -11.98 16.60 1.92
N HIS A 152 -11.83 17.93 2.01
CA HIS A 152 -12.88 18.91 1.80
C HIS A 152 -12.48 20.03 0.82
N ASP A 153 -11.89 19.64 -0.31
CA ASP A 153 -11.78 20.55 -1.46
C ASP A 153 -12.12 19.83 -2.76
N ASP A 154 -13.44 19.72 -3.01
CA ASP A 154 -13.99 19.28 -4.29
C ASP A 154 -13.90 20.41 -5.36
N GLU A 155 -13.16 21.50 -5.08
CA GLU A 155 -13.07 22.68 -5.94
C GLU A 155 -11.61 23.00 -6.33
N VAL A 156 -11.11 22.23 -7.30
CA VAL A 156 -10.12 22.60 -8.33
C VAL A 156 -9.13 23.73 -7.95
N ASP A 157 -8.00 23.37 -7.34
CA ASP A 157 -6.75 24.11 -7.52
C ASP A 157 -5.56 23.14 -7.29
N ASP A 158 -4.86 22.77 -8.37
CA ASP A 158 -3.74 21.80 -8.43
C ASP A 158 -2.47 22.24 -7.65
N LYS A 159 -2.60 23.02 -6.58
CA LYS A 159 -1.45 23.54 -5.84
C LYS A 159 -1.66 23.45 -4.33
N PRO A 160 -0.86 22.64 -3.61
CA PRO A 160 -0.93 22.60 -2.17
C PRO A 160 -0.64 23.98 -1.58
N ALA A 161 -1.47 24.38 -0.60
CA ALA A 161 -1.50 25.72 -0.01
C ALA A 161 -0.15 26.21 0.56
N PHE A 162 0.79 25.30 0.80
CA PHE A 162 2.14 25.61 1.29
C PHE A 162 2.95 26.50 0.33
N TRP A 163 2.73 26.39 -0.99
CA TRP A 163 3.45 27.19 -2.00
C TRP A 163 2.94 28.63 -2.18
N ARG A 164 1.88 29.05 -1.48
CA ARG A 164 1.31 30.40 -1.64
C ARG A 164 2.13 31.53 -0.99
N ARG A 165 3.21 31.23 -0.25
CA ARG A 165 3.88 32.23 0.62
C ARG A 165 5.16 32.86 0.08
N ASN A 166 5.69 32.50 -1.09
CA ASN A 166 7.03 32.98 -1.54
C ASN A 166 7.13 33.61 -2.95
N LEU A 167 6.03 34.04 -3.58
CA LEU A 167 6.05 34.58 -4.95
C LEU A 167 6.09 36.11 -5.06
N ASP A 168 6.78 36.80 -4.14
CA ASP A 168 6.92 38.26 -4.14
C ASP A 168 8.36 38.76 -4.37
N TYR A 169 9.23 37.96 -5.01
CA TYR A 169 10.49 38.47 -5.56
C TYR A 169 10.25 39.17 -6.90
N ARG A 170 9.83 40.43 -6.80
CA ARG A 170 9.89 41.39 -7.91
C ARG A 170 11.37 41.70 -8.19
N VAL A 171 11.95 41.11 -9.23
CA VAL A 171 13.25 41.54 -9.76
C VAL A 171 13.05 42.88 -10.48
N PRO A 172 13.68 43.99 -10.05
CA PRO A 172 13.60 45.23 -10.79
C PRO A 172 14.41 45.11 -12.09
N ARG A 173 13.82 45.61 -13.19
CA ARG A 173 14.49 45.76 -14.49
C ARG A 173 15.48 46.92 -14.46
#